data_AF-A0A1X9YCW0-F1
#
_entry.id   AF-A0A1X9YCW0-F1
#
_cell.length_a   1.000
_cell.length_b   1.000
_cell.length_c   1.000
_cell.angle_alpha   90.00
_cell.angle_beta   90.00
_cell.angle_gamma   90.00
#
_symmetry.space_group_name_H-M   'P 1'
#
loop_
_entity.id
_entity.type
_entity.pdbx_description
1 polymer ?
#
loop_
_entity_poly.entity_id
_entity_poly.type
_entity_poly.pdbx_seq_one_letter_code
_entity_poly.pdbx_strand_id
1 'polypeptide(L)'
;MDDHRILALLADELDASRLALEQLGIALCGNPVVAAGHMSELQSLDDIGQRQAAIAAILRAPDIQAAANRATLESICRRLGTV
;
A
#
# COMPACT_ATOMS: atom_id res chain seq x y z
N MET A 1 1.74 6.62 25.47
CA MET A 1 2.18 6.94 24.09
C MET A 1 1.01 7.57 23.39
N ASP A 2 1.23 8.60 22.60
CA ASP A 2 0.18 9.24 21.80
C ASP A 2 -0.20 8.32 20.64
N ASP A 3 -1.47 7.96 20.51
CA ASP A 3 -1.97 7.06 19.47
C ASP A 3 -1.63 7.59 18.07
N HIS A 4 -1.60 8.92 17.89
CA HIS A 4 -1.16 9.54 16.63
C HIS A 4 0.29 9.22 16.29
N ARG A 5 1.17 9.16 17.29
CA ARG A 5 2.59 8.82 17.09
C ARG A 5 2.75 7.36 16.67
N ILE A 6 1.96 6.45 17.25
CA ILE A 6 1.99 5.02 16.87
C ILE A 6 1.51 4.87 15.43
N LEU A 7 0.43 5.54 15.06
CA LEU A 7 -0.13 5.47 13.69
C LEU A 7 0.81 6.05 12.64
N ALA A 8 1.51 7.15 12.96
CA ALA A 8 2.56 7.70 12.11
C ALA A 8 3.71 6.71 11.89
N LEU A 9 4.18 6.04 12.95
CA LEU A 9 5.22 5.01 12.84
C LEU A 9 4.77 3.81 11.99
N LEU A 10 3.52 3.37 12.14
CA LEU A 10 2.96 2.30 11.30
C LEU A 10 2.86 2.72 9.83
N ALA A 11 2.52 3.98 9.55
CA ALA A 11 2.50 4.52 8.20
C ALA A 11 3.92 4.56 7.59
N ASP A 12 4.93 4.92 8.38
CA ASP A 12 6.32 4.94 7.94
C ASP A 12 6.85 3.53 7.62
N GLU A 13 6.49 2.52 8.42
CA GLU A 13 6.83 1.11 8.14
C GLU A 13 6.15 0.59 6.86
N LEU A 14 4.91 1.01 6.59
CA LEU A 14 4.21 0.68 5.35
C LEU A 14 4.92 1.29 4.14
N ASP A 15 5.38 2.55 4.24
CA ASP A 15 6.14 3.20 3.18
C ASP A 15 7.53 2.58 2.97
N ALA A 16 8.21 2.19 4.05
CA ALA A 16 9.49 1.48 3.98
C ALA A 16 9.33 0.11 3.27
N SER A 17 8.28 -0.64 3.63
CA SER A 17 7.96 -1.90 2.97
C SER A 17 7.59 -1.71 1.50
N ARG A 18 6.80 -0.69 1.17
CA ARG A 18 6.45 -0.34 -0.21
C ARG A 18 7.69 -0.04 -1.03
N LEU A 19 8.61 0.76 -0.50
CA LEU A 19 9.87 1.09 -1.18
C LEU A 19 10.73 -0.16 -1.46
N ALA A 20 10.73 -1.13 -0.55
CA ALA A 20 11.42 -2.40 -0.77
C ALA A 20 10.76 -3.22 -1.91
N LEU A 21 9.43 -3.23 -1.98
CA LEU A 21 8.69 -3.87 -3.08
C LEU A 21 8.95 -3.18 -4.42
N GLU A 22 9.01 -1.85 -4.46
CA GLU A 22 9.32 -1.08 -5.67
C GLU A 22 10.74 -1.39 -6.18
N GLN A 23 11.73 -1.43 -5.28
CA GLN A 23 13.10 -1.79 -5.66
C GLN A 23 13.18 -3.22 -6.22
N LEU A 24 12.46 -4.17 -5.60
CA LEU A 24 12.36 -5.53 -6.11
C LEU A 24 11.69 -5.56 -7.48
N GLY A 25 10.57 -4.86 -7.65
CA GLY A 25 9.84 -4.75 -8.91
C GLY A 25 10.73 -4.21 -10.04
N ILE A 26 11.48 -3.13 -9.78
CA ILE A 26 12.44 -2.56 -10.73
C ILE A 26 13.51 -3.59 -11.11
N ALA A 27 14.07 -4.32 -10.13
CA ALA A 27 15.10 -5.32 -10.39
C ALA A 27 14.57 -6.48 -11.26
N LEU A 28 13.36 -6.95 -10.99
CA LEU A 28 12.72 -8.04 -11.75
C LEU A 28 12.32 -7.59 -13.16
N CYS A 29 11.76 -6.38 -13.29
CA CYS A 29 11.42 -5.78 -14.59
C CYS A 29 12.65 -5.51 -15.45
N GLY A 30 13.82 -5.28 -14.84
CA GLY A 30 15.10 -5.12 -15.53
C GLY A 30 15.58 -6.39 -16.26
N ASN A 31 15.01 -7.56 -15.97
CA ASN A 31 15.26 -8.79 -16.71
C ASN A 31 14.07 -9.09 -17.65
N PRO A 32 14.23 -8.95 -18.98
CA PRO A 32 13.12 -9.11 -19.93
C PRO A 32 12.46 -10.49 -19.91
N VAL A 33 13.21 -11.56 -19.60
CA VAL A 33 12.69 -12.93 -19.53
C VAL A 33 11.79 -13.10 -18.32
N VAL A 34 12.21 -12.57 -17.17
CA VAL A 34 11.42 -12.58 -15.93
C VAL A 34 10.18 -11.71 -16.09
N ALA A 35 10.34 -10.49 -16.61
CA ALA A 35 9.24 -9.55 -16.82
C ALA A 35 8.15 -10.13 -17.72
N ALA A 36 8.53 -10.76 -18.84
CA ALA A 36 7.58 -11.38 -19.76
C ALA A 36 6.88 -12.60 -19.17
N GLY A 37 7.59 -13.40 -18.36
CA GLY A 37 7.03 -14.62 -17.75
C GLY A 37 6.15 -14.38 -16.52
N HIS A 38 6.28 -13.22 -15.86
CA HIS A 38 5.67 -12.96 -14.56
C HIS A 38 4.93 -11.61 -14.48
N MET A 39 4.43 -11.12 -15.61
CA MET A 39 3.79 -9.79 -15.67
C MET A 39 2.62 -9.66 -14.67
N SER A 40 1.82 -10.72 -14.50
CA SER A 40 0.68 -10.72 -13.56
C SER A 40 1.13 -10.64 -12.10
N GLU A 41 2.19 -11.35 -11.75
CA GLU A 41 2.77 -11.33 -10.41
C GLU A 41 3.43 -9.98 -10.13
N LEU A 42 4.12 -9.40 -11.11
CA LEU A 42 4.69 -8.05 -11.02
C LEU A 42 3.62 -6.97 -10.84
N GLN A 43 2.49 -7.08 -11.56
CA GLN A 43 1.32 -6.23 -11.31
C GLN A 43 0.77 -6.40 -9.90
N SER A 44 0.75 -7.63 -9.38
CA SER A 44 0.30 -7.89 -8.01
C SER A 44 1.22 -7.23 -6.97
N LEU A 45 2.52 -7.13 -7.23
CA LEU A 45 3.46 -6.40 -6.36
C LEU A 45 3.17 -4.90 -6.37
N ASP A 46 2.89 -4.32 -7.54
CA ASP A 46 2.51 -2.91 -7.65
C ASP A 46 1.20 -2.62 -6.90
N ASP A 47 0.18 -3.47 -7.08
CA ASP A 47 -1.09 -3.37 -6.37
C ASP A 47 -0.91 -3.41 -4.84
N ILE A 48 0.00 -4.24 -4.32
CA ILE A 48 0.34 -4.27 -2.90
C ILE A 48 0.95 -2.94 -2.47
N GLY A 49 1.88 -2.39 -3.25
CA GLY A 49 2.51 -1.11 -2.96
C GLY A 49 1.51 0.05 -2.93
N GLN A 50 0.58 0.09 -3.89
CA GLN A 50 -0.50 1.08 -3.91
C GLN A 50 -1.41 0.97 -2.68
N ARG A 51 -1.73 -0.26 -2.26
CA ARG A 51 -2.52 -0.51 -1.04
C ARG A 51 -1.79 -0.02 0.21
N GLN A 52 -0.48 -0.26 0.32
CA GLN A 52 0.34 0.22 1.43
C GLN A 52 0.35 1.75 1.49
N ALA A 53 0.54 2.43 0.34
CA ALA A 53 0.52 3.89 0.27
C ALA A 53 -0.82 4.47 0.73
N ALA A 54 -1.93 3.88 0.27
CA ALA A 54 -3.26 4.35 0.65
C ALA A 54 -3.57 4.10 2.14
N ILE A 55 -3.13 2.97 2.72
CA ILE A 55 -3.26 2.74 4.17
C ILE A 55 -2.40 3.74 4.95
N ALA A 56 -1.14 3.96 4.55
CA ALA A 56 -0.26 4.93 5.20
C ALA A 56 -0.85 6.35 5.18
N ALA A 57 -1.51 6.74 4.07
CA ALA A 57 -2.22 8.01 3.98
C ALA A 57 -3.41 8.11 4.95
N ILE A 58 -4.20 7.03 5.10
CA ILE A 58 -5.31 6.97 6.08
C ILE A 58 -4.78 7.11 7.51
N LEU A 59 -3.69 6.41 7.85
CA LEU A 59 -3.12 6.43 9.20
C LEU A 59 -2.54 7.79 9.60
N ARG A 60 -2.08 8.59 8.63
CA ARG A 60 -1.59 9.95 8.85
C ARG A 60 -2.70 11.01 8.82
N ALA A 61 -3.93 10.63 8.49
CA ALA A 61 -5.02 11.59 8.37
C ALA A 61 -5.42 12.13 9.75
N PRO A 62 -5.75 13.43 9.87
CA PRO A 62 -6.29 14.01 11.10
C PRO A 62 -7.61 13.36 11.54
N ASP A 63 -8.38 12.85 10.57
CA ASP A 63 -9.60 12.07 10.78
C ASP A 63 -9.50 10.78 9.95
N ILE A 64 -9.09 9.71 10.64
CA ILE A 64 -8.87 8.39 10.06
C ILE A 64 -10.18 7.81 9.51
N GLN A 65 -11.30 8.06 10.19
CA GLN A 65 -12.62 7.53 9.79
C GLN A 65 -13.06 8.18 8.48
N ALA A 66 -12.95 9.50 8.37
CA ALA A 66 -13.26 10.22 7.15
C ALA A 66 -12.31 9.86 6.00
N ALA A 67 -11.02 9.67 6.27
CA ALA A 67 -10.04 9.23 5.28
C ALA A 67 -10.32 7.82 4.79
N ALA A 68 -10.64 6.88 5.68
CA ALA A 68 -10.99 5.50 5.33
C ALA A 68 -12.25 5.43 4.46
N ASN A 69 -13.28 6.22 4.76
CA ASN A 69 -14.51 6.28 3.96
C ASN A 69 -14.31 6.90 2.57
N ARG A 70 -13.29 7.75 2.39
CA ARG A 70 -12.92 8.35 1.11
C ARG A 70 -11.91 7.52 0.32
N ALA A 71 -11.21 6.60 0.98
CA ALA A 71 -10.24 5.76 0.32
C ALA A 71 -10.96 4.87 -0.69
N THR A 72 -10.61 5.00 -1.96
CA THR A 72 -11.16 4.20 -3.07
C THR A 72 -10.60 2.77 -3.09
N LEU A 73 -10.05 2.30 -1.97
CA LEU A 73 -9.58 0.94 -1.81
C LEU A 73 -10.80 0.04 -1.63
N GLU A 74 -11.31 -0.48 -2.74
CA GLU A 74 -12.46 -1.40 -2.79
C GLU A 74 -12.32 -2.56 -1.78
N SER A 75 -11.11 -3.05 -1.54
CA SER A 75 -10.83 -4.10 -0.55
C SER A 75 -10.99 -3.64 0.91
N ILE A 76 -10.73 -2.37 1.21
CA ILE A 76 -10.95 -1.79 2.54
C ILE A 76 -12.43 -1.48 2.74
N CYS A 77 -13.09 -0.85 1.77
CA CYS A 77 -14.53 -0.59 1.82
C CYS A 77 -15.33 -1.89 1.99
N ARG A 78 -14.96 -2.96 1.26
CA ARG A 78 -15.57 -4.29 1.40
C ARG A 78 -15.38 -4.90 2.79
N ARG A 79 -14.24 -4.65 3.44
CA ARG A 79 -13.93 -5.17 4.80
C ARG A 79 -14.53 -4.30 5.91
N LEU A 80 -14.76 -3.01 5.67
CA LEU A 80 -15.43 -2.09 6.58
C LEU A 80 -16.97 -2.20 6.50
N GLY A 81 -17.51 -2.93 5.52
CA GLY A 81 -18.95 -3.13 5.35
C GLY A 81 -19.69 -1.90 4.81
N THR A 82 -18.99 -1.03 4.09
CA THR A 82 -19.53 0.23 3.54
C THR A 82 -19.95 0.13 2.07
N VAL A 83 -20.06 -1.09 1.54
CA VAL A 83 -20.54 -1.42 0.18
C VAL A 83 -21.57 -2.53 0.27
#